data_AF-A0AAD8I6K3-F1
#
_entry.id   AF-A0AAD8I6K3-F1
#
_cell.length_a   1.000
_cell.length_b   1.000
_cell.length_c   1.000
_cell.angle_alpha   90.00
_cell.angle_beta   90.00
_cell.angle_gamma   90.00
#
_symmetry.space_group_name_H-M   'P 1'
#
loop_
_entity.id
_entity.type
_entity.pdbx_description
1 polymer ?
#
loop_
_entity_poly.entity_id
_entity_poly.type
_entity_poly.pdbx_seq_one_letter_code
_entity_poly.pdbx_strand_id
1 'polypeptide(L)'
;MGNLHLLALVLWNPDLSLAEFDFSSFYFWVQAHGLPLGRMNKVVAEELATKIGRLVETDCIGDGVQLNTSFLRFRVLLDIRQPLVPGFILKREGLSDLWVELSMRGFRTSVMNAVVLGMMKTVVKIKKAIIPRLWSMASSSGHGRS
;
A
#
# COMPACT_ATOMS: atom_id res chain seq x y z
N MET A 1 6.94 20.45 7.80
CA MET A 1 6.31 19.46 6.90
C MET A 1 6.97 18.12 7.17
N GLY A 2 6.22 17.14 7.70
CA GLY A 2 6.78 15.82 7.99
C GLY A 2 6.89 15.00 6.70
N ASN A 3 8.04 14.39 6.46
CA ASN A 3 8.22 13.48 5.33
C ASN A 3 7.37 12.22 5.57
N LEU A 4 6.39 11.97 4.71
CA LEU A 4 5.65 10.71 4.70
C LEU A 4 6.47 9.67 3.97
N HIS A 5 7.12 8.77 4.71
CA HIS A 5 7.85 7.65 4.13
C HIS A 5 6.93 6.41 4.10
N LEU A 6 6.64 5.90 2.90
CA LEU A 6 5.91 4.65 2.72
C LEU A 6 6.89 3.48 2.76
N LEU A 7 6.68 2.54 3.69
CA LEU A 7 7.38 1.26 3.72
C LEU A 7 6.47 0.18 3.12
N ALA A 8 6.90 -0.37 1.99
CA ALA A 8 6.23 -1.44 1.27
C ALA A 8 6.93 -2.78 1.55
N LEU A 9 6.19 -3.76 2.07
CA LEU A 9 6.70 -5.10 2.39
C LEU A 9 5.93 -6.14 1.57
N VAL A 10 6.66 -7.02 0.88
CA VAL A 10 6.12 -8.12 0.07
C VAL A 10 6.61 -9.45 0.63
N LEU A 11 5.79 -10.49 0.55
CA LEU A 11 6.17 -11.84 0.96
C LEU A 11 7.30 -12.36 0.06
N TRP A 12 8.37 -12.84 0.67
CA TRP A 12 9.48 -13.43 -0.07
C TRP A 12 9.03 -14.68 -0.83
N ASN A 13 9.27 -14.70 -2.14
CA ASN A 13 9.14 -15.87 -2.99
C ASN A 13 10.54 -16.30 -3.47
N PRO A 14 11.03 -17.49 -3.06
CA PRO A 14 12.37 -17.95 -3.43
C PRO A 14 12.54 -18.25 -4.92
N ASP A 15 11.44 -18.43 -5.65
CA ASP A 15 11.45 -18.69 -7.09
C ASP A 15 11.55 -17.40 -7.91
N LEU A 16 11.43 -16.23 -7.26
CA LEU A 16 11.56 -14.91 -7.88
C LEU A 16 12.92 -14.28 -7.55
N SER A 17 13.57 -13.74 -8.58
CA SER A 17 14.69 -12.82 -8.43
C SER A 17 14.22 -11.45 -7.91
N LEU A 18 15.15 -10.67 -7.37
CA LEU A 18 14.85 -9.33 -6.83
C LEU A 18 14.20 -8.38 -7.85
N ALA A 19 14.52 -8.54 -9.14
CA ALA A 19 13.97 -7.72 -10.21
C ALA A 19 12.53 -8.12 -10.61
N GLU A 20 12.10 -9.32 -10.24
CA GLU A 20 10.76 -9.85 -10.54
C GLU A 20 9.73 -9.48 -9.48
N PHE A 21 10.16 -8.91 -8.35
CA PHE A 21 9.23 -8.39 -7.35
C PHE A 21 8.58 -7.09 -7.84
N ASP A 22 7.26 -7.11 -7.95
CA ASP A 22 6.46 -5.93 -8.25
C ASP A 22 6.09 -5.19 -6.95
N PHE A 23 6.61 -3.96 -6.81
CA PHE A 23 6.28 -3.04 -5.74
C PHE A 23 5.40 -1.88 -6.23
N SER A 24 4.81 -1.97 -7.42
CA SER A 24 4.01 -0.89 -7.99
C SER A 24 2.67 -0.70 -7.26
N SER A 25 2.11 -1.77 -6.67
CA SER A 25 0.76 -1.73 -6.10
C SER A 25 0.66 -2.41 -4.74
N PHE A 26 -0.11 -1.80 -3.82
CA PHE A 26 -0.31 -2.30 -2.46
C PHE A 26 -1.75 -2.22 -2.02
N TYR A 27 -2.13 -3.12 -1.11
CA TYR A 27 -3.45 -3.12 -0.49
C TYR A 27 -3.51 -2.13 0.67
N PHE A 28 -4.46 -1.20 0.62
CA PHE A 28 -4.71 -0.25 1.71
C PHE A 28 -6.16 -0.28 2.14
N TRP A 29 -6.36 -0.14 3.46
CA TRP A 29 -7.66 0.28 3.98
C TRP A 29 -7.78 1.79 3.87
N VAL A 30 -8.85 2.24 3.26
CA VAL A 30 -9.23 3.63 3.11
C VAL A 30 -10.43 3.89 4.01
N GLN A 31 -10.38 4.99 4.74
CA GLN A 31 -11.47 5.52 5.53
C GLN A 31 -11.95 6.81 4.88
N ALA A 32 -13.19 6.84 4.40
CA ALA A 32 -13.84 8.03 3.88
C ALA A 32 -14.69 8.68 4.97
N HIS A 33 -14.25 9.86 5.41
CA HIS A 33 -14.86 10.65 6.47
C HIS A 33 -15.74 11.77 5.91
N GLY A 34 -16.68 12.24 6.72
CA GLY A 34 -17.58 13.34 6.35
C GLY A 34 -18.80 12.92 5.53
N LEU A 35 -18.95 11.63 5.21
CA LEU A 35 -20.14 11.11 4.52
C LEU A 35 -21.36 11.10 5.45
N PRO A 36 -22.56 11.50 4.96
CA PRO A 36 -23.81 11.25 5.67
C PRO A 36 -24.03 9.74 5.87
N LEU A 37 -24.63 9.35 6.99
CA LEU A 37 -24.87 7.94 7.33
C LEU A 37 -25.58 7.17 6.19
N GLY A 38 -26.59 7.77 5.55
CA GLY A 38 -27.31 7.15 4.42
C GLY A 38 -26.47 6.93 3.16
N ARG A 39 -25.26 7.52 3.07
CA ARG A 39 -24.32 7.36 1.95
C ARG A 39 -23.12 6.47 2.30
N MET A 40 -23.08 5.89 3.49
CA MET A 40 -22.03 4.95 3.88
C MET A 40 -22.35 3.54 3.36
N ASN A 41 -22.38 3.36 2.04
CA ASN A 41 -22.77 2.10 1.40
C ASN A 41 -21.74 1.68 0.34
N LYS A 42 -21.92 0.45 -0.18
CA LYS A 42 -21.03 -0.16 -1.16
C LYS A 42 -20.93 0.62 -2.47
N VAL A 43 -22.04 1.20 -2.95
CA VAL A 43 -22.06 2.01 -4.18
C VAL A 43 -21.15 3.22 -4.06
N VAL A 44 -21.19 3.92 -2.92
CA VAL A 44 -20.29 5.06 -2.67
C VAL A 44 -18.84 4.58 -2.50
N ALA A 45 -18.60 3.42 -1.87
CA ALA A 45 -17.26 2.85 -1.78
C ALA A 45 -16.68 2.51 -3.17
N GLU A 46 -17.49 1.96 -4.08
CA GLU A 46 -17.12 1.70 -5.47
C GLU A 46 -16.78 3.00 -6.21
N GLU A 47 -17.64 4.02 -6.10
CA GLU A 47 -17.38 5.33 -6.72
C GLU A 47 -16.07 5.94 -6.20
N LEU A 48 -15.85 5.95 -4.89
CA LEU A 48 -14.62 6.47 -4.30
C LEU A 48 -13.40 5.65 -4.68
N ALA A 49 -13.53 4.31 -4.72
CA ALA A 49 -12.44 3.44 -5.11
C ALA A 49 -11.99 3.71 -6.54
N THR A 50 -12.88 3.93 -7.52
CA THR A 50 -12.47 4.23 -8.91
C THR A 50 -11.57 5.44 -9.04
N LYS A 51 -11.64 6.39 -8.10
CA LYS A 51 -10.80 7.60 -8.07
C LYS A 51 -9.43 7.38 -7.42
N ILE A 52 -9.26 6.25 -6.72
CA ILE A 52 -8.06 5.92 -5.92
C ILE A 52 -7.32 4.72 -6.53
N GLY A 53 -8.03 3.65 -6.89
CA GLY A 53 -7.47 2.40 -7.36
C GLY A 53 -8.55 1.33 -7.60
N ARG A 54 -8.18 0.05 -7.47
CA ARG A 54 -9.14 -1.05 -7.65
C ARG A 54 -9.79 -1.41 -6.32
N LEU A 55 -11.12 -1.39 -6.23
CA LEU A 55 -11.83 -1.88 -5.05
C LEU A 55 -11.55 -3.38 -4.85
N VAL A 56 -11.31 -3.79 -3.60
CA VAL A 56 -11.05 -5.18 -3.21
C VAL A 56 -12.14 -5.70 -2.29
N GLU A 57 -12.48 -4.95 -1.25
CA GLU A 57 -13.53 -5.32 -0.28
C GLU A 57 -14.04 -4.08 0.45
N THR A 58 -15.20 -4.20 1.13
CA THR A 58 -15.82 -3.15 1.94
C THR A 58 -16.32 -3.75 3.25
N ASP A 59 -16.41 -2.95 4.31
CA ASP A 59 -17.05 -3.38 5.57
C ASP A 59 -18.60 -3.37 5.50
N CYS A 60 -19.20 -2.96 4.38
CA CYS A 60 -20.65 -2.98 4.19
C CYS A 60 -21.18 -4.43 4.22
N ILE A 61 -22.32 -4.65 4.90
CA ILE A 61 -22.99 -5.95 4.95
C ILE A 61 -23.87 -6.09 3.70
N GLY A 62 -23.47 -6.93 2.76
CA GLY A 62 -24.17 -7.09 1.47
C GLY A 62 -24.22 -5.78 0.68
N ASP A 63 -25.41 -5.42 0.19
CA ASP A 63 -25.65 -4.13 -0.48
C ASP A 63 -26.07 -3.02 0.51
N GLY A 64 -25.97 -3.29 1.82
CA GLY A 64 -26.43 -2.41 2.89
C GLY A 64 -25.48 -1.27 3.25
N VAL A 65 -25.89 -0.51 4.27
CA VAL A 65 -25.16 0.62 4.84
C VAL A 65 -24.26 0.15 5.98
N GLN A 66 -23.06 0.72 6.09
CA GLN A 66 -22.19 0.59 7.25
C GLN A 66 -22.70 1.55 8.35
N LEU A 67 -23.36 1.01 9.37
CA LEU A 67 -24.06 1.82 10.39
C LEU A 67 -23.28 2.02 11.69
N ASN A 68 -22.18 1.29 11.90
CA ASN A 68 -21.48 1.22 13.19
C ASN A 68 -20.19 2.06 13.23
N THR A 69 -19.97 2.95 12.27
CA THR A 69 -18.75 3.77 12.17
C THR A 69 -19.08 5.19 11.74
N SER A 70 -18.18 6.13 12.03
CA SER A 70 -18.25 7.53 11.56
C SER A 70 -17.65 7.74 10.16
N PHE A 71 -17.17 6.68 9.53
CA PHE A 71 -16.52 6.68 8.22
C PHE A 71 -16.85 5.42 7.44
N LEU A 72 -16.91 5.53 6.12
CA LEU A 72 -17.04 4.38 5.23
C LEU A 72 -15.66 3.73 5.08
N ARG A 73 -15.53 2.43 5.35
CA ARG A 73 -14.26 1.70 5.24
C ARG A 73 -14.28 0.75 4.06
N PHE A 74 -13.30 0.90 3.18
CA PHE A 74 -13.13 0.04 2.01
C PHE A 74 -11.65 -0.20 1.74
N ARG A 75 -11.35 -1.31 1.08
CA ARG A 75 -10.00 -1.73 0.77
C ARG A 75 -9.77 -1.59 -0.72
N VAL A 76 -8.62 -1.00 -1.07
CA VAL A 76 -8.22 -0.82 -2.47
C VAL A 76 -6.85 -1.44 -2.71
N LEU A 77 -6.64 -1.91 -3.94
CA LEU A 77 -5.32 -2.10 -4.52
C LEU A 77 -4.92 -0.77 -5.17
N LEU A 78 -3.98 -0.07 -4.55
CA LEU A 78 -3.50 1.25 -4.92
C LEU A 78 -2.17 1.14 -5.67
N ASP A 79 -2.03 1.83 -6.79
CA ASP A 79 -0.72 2.05 -7.43
C ASP A 79 0.04 3.13 -6.65
N ILE A 80 1.14 2.74 -6.00
CA ILE A 80 1.92 3.64 -5.13
C ILE A 80 2.83 4.60 -5.89
N ARG A 81 2.90 4.48 -7.23
CA ARG A 81 3.61 5.42 -8.09
C ARG A 81 2.79 6.69 -8.34
N GLN A 82 1.49 6.64 -8.04
CA GLN A 82 0.60 7.79 -8.12
C GLN A 82 0.57 8.55 -6.78
N PRO A 83 0.40 9.88 -6.81
CA PRO A 83 0.27 10.67 -5.58
C PRO A 83 -0.96 10.22 -4.79
N LEU A 84 -0.82 10.19 -3.46
CA LEU A 84 -1.94 9.88 -2.57
C LEU A 84 -2.99 10.99 -2.64
N VAL A 85 -4.25 10.59 -2.78
CA VAL A 85 -5.36 11.54 -2.83
C VAL A 85 -5.90 11.79 -1.42
N PRO A 86 -5.89 13.04 -0.93
CA PRO A 86 -6.33 13.36 0.45
C PRO A 86 -7.85 13.39 0.60
N GLY A 87 -8.61 13.52 -0.49
CA GLY A 87 -10.05 13.64 -0.45
C GLY A 87 -10.65 14.01 -1.80
N PHE A 88 -11.99 14.02 -1.85
CA PHE A 88 -12.75 14.37 -3.03
C PHE A 88 -13.95 15.25 -2.69
N ILE A 89 -14.38 16.05 -3.66
CA ILE A 89 -15.70 16.69 -3.61
C ILE A 89 -16.74 15.71 -4.13
N LEU A 90 -17.72 15.39 -3.28
CA LEU A 90 -18.90 14.62 -3.64
C LEU A 90 -20.05 15.58 -3.96
N LYS A 91 -20.47 15.59 -5.23
CA LYS A 91 -21.61 16.38 -5.68
C LYS A 91 -22.91 15.78 -5.16
N ARG A 92 -23.85 16.64 -4.78
CA ARG A 92 -25.16 16.24 -4.24
C ARG A 92 -26.27 17.03 -4.92
N GLU A 93 -27.22 16.33 -5.50
CA GLU A 93 -28.37 16.99 -6.14
C GLU A 93 -29.18 17.76 -5.11
N GLY A 94 -29.44 19.05 -5.39
CA GLY A 94 -30.21 19.94 -4.52
C GLY A 94 -29.55 20.29 -3.18
N LEU A 95 -28.28 19.91 -2.97
CA LEU A 95 -27.52 20.18 -1.75
C LEU A 95 -26.15 20.77 -2.09
N SER A 96 -25.49 21.39 -1.10
CA SER A 96 -24.12 21.86 -1.27
C SER A 96 -23.15 20.69 -1.51
N ASP A 97 -22.09 20.96 -2.26
CA ASP A 97 -20.98 20.03 -2.43
C ASP A 97 -20.37 19.64 -1.07
N LEU A 98 -19.98 18.38 -0.94
CA LEU A 98 -19.45 17.81 0.30
C LEU A 98 -18.00 17.41 0.09
N TRP A 99 -17.09 17.88 0.94
CA TRP A 99 -15.73 17.36 1.00
C TRP A 99 -15.70 16.04 1.76
N VAL A 100 -15.21 15.00 1.10
CA VAL A 100 -14.97 13.67 1.66
C VAL A 100 -13.48 13.52 1.88
N GLU A 101 -13.07 13.46 3.13
CA GLU A 101 -11.67 13.28 3.50
C GLU A 101 -11.29 11.80 3.48
N LEU A 102 -10.13 11.48 2.93
CA LEU A 102 -9.61 10.13 2.86
C LEU A 102 -8.41 9.95 3.78
N SER A 103 -8.54 8.99 4.68
CA SER A 103 -7.43 8.53 5.51
C SER A 103 -7.03 7.12 5.10
N MET A 104 -5.80 6.97 4.65
CA MET A 104 -5.23 5.66 4.32
C MET A 104 -4.50 5.09 5.52
N ARG A 105 -4.79 3.83 5.87
CA ARG A 105 -4.03 3.09 6.87
C ARG A 105 -3.32 1.90 6.22
N GLY A 106 -2.00 1.88 6.35
CA GLY A 106 -1.18 0.70 6.04
C GLY A 106 -1.55 -0.45 6.97
N PHE A 107 -1.71 -1.64 6.42
CA PHE A 107 -2.14 -2.81 7.17
C PHE A 107 -1.05 -3.25 8.17
N ARG A 108 -1.40 -3.41 9.46
CA ARG A 108 -0.64 -4.23 10.43
C ARG A 108 -1.07 -5.68 10.25
N THR A 109 -0.39 -6.46 9.41
CA THR A 109 -0.72 -7.88 9.27
C THR A 109 -0.03 -8.58 10.42
N SER A 110 -0.80 -9.18 11.34
CA SER A 110 -0.27 -10.04 12.41
C SER A 110 0.57 -11.21 11.87
N VAL A 111 0.48 -11.49 10.56
CA VAL A 111 1.22 -12.51 9.81
C VAL A 111 2.64 -12.05 9.40
N MET A 112 2.97 -10.75 9.51
CA MET A 112 4.24 -10.20 9.00
C MET A 112 5.42 -10.36 9.96
N ASN A 113 5.18 -10.66 11.24
CA ASN A 113 6.26 -10.81 12.23
C ASN A 113 7.19 -11.99 11.91
N ALA A 114 6.68 -13.08 11.32
CA ALA A 114 7.52 -14.22 10.92
C ALA A 114 8.39 -13.91 9.69
N VAL A 115 7.85 -13.14 8.72
CA VAL A 115 8.50 -12.87 7.44
C VAL A 115 9.58 -11.79 7.57
N VAL A 116 9.34 -10.74 8.36
CA VAL A 116 10.33 -9.68 8.60
C VAL A 116 11.57 -10.22 9.34
N LEU A 117 11.38 -11.10 10.33
CA LEU A 117 12.50 -11.78 10.99
C LEU A 117 13.30 -12.67 10.02
N GLY A 118 12.61 -13.30 9.05
CA GLY A 118 13.25 -14.03 7.96
C GLY A 118 14.03 -13.12 7.02
N MET A 119 13.41 -12.04 6.53
CA MET A 119 14.03 -11.05 5.63
C MET A 119 15.24 -10.37 6.27
N MET A 120 15.19 -9.97 7.55
CA MET A 120 16.35 -9.36 8.23
C MET A 120 17.54 -10.34 8.30
N LYS A 121 17.28 -11.62 8.61
CA LYS A 121 18.34 -12.65 8.62
C LYS A 121 18.90 -12.91 7.21
N THR A 122 18.06 -12.85 6.19
CA THR A 122 18.46 -13.04 4.78
C THR A 122 19.23 -11.85 4.22
N VAL A 123 18.81 -10.61 4.49
CA VAL A 123 19.56 -9.39 4.10
C VAL A 123 20.94 -9.35 4.75
N VAL A 124 21.07 -9.76 6.01
CA VAL A 124 22.37 -9.90 6.68
C VAL A 124 23.24 -10.98 6.01
N LYS A 125 22.65 -12.11 5.59
CA LYS A 125 23.36 -13.14 4.79
C LYS A 125 23.82 -12.61 3.43
N ILE A 126 22.95 -11.89 2.71
CA ILE A 126 23.25 -11.30 1.39
C ILE A 126 24.39 -10.29 1.50
N LYS A 127 24.38 -9.39 2.50
CA LYS A 127 25.50 -8.46 2.74
C LYS A 127 26.82 -9.21 3.01
N LYS A 128 26.78 -10.28 3.82
CA LYS A 128 27.98 -11.10 4.10
C LYS A 128 28.49 -11.88 2.89
N ALA A 129 27.63 -12.28 1.96
CA ALA A 129 28.00 -13.08 0.80
C ALA A 129 28.47 -12.24 -0.41
N ILE A 130 27.84 -11.07 -0.63
CA ILE A 130 28.07 -10.26 -1.84
C ILE A 130 29.23 -9.28 -1.66
N ILE A 131 29.35 -8.62 -0.49
CA ILE A 131 30.37 -7.57 -0.28
C ILE A 131 31.81 -8.13 -0.41
N PRO A 132 32.16 -9.31 0.15
CA PRO A 132 33.49 -9.89 -0.04
C PRO A 132 33.78 -10.33 -1.48
N ARG A 133 32.75 -10.78 -2.23
CA ARG A 133 32.89 -11.17 -3.65
C ARG A 133 33.14 -9.96 -4.54
N LEU A 134 32.45 -8.84 -4.29
CA LEU A 134 32.68 -7.59 -5.00
C LEU A 134 34.08 -7.01 -4.74
N TRP A 135 34.59 -7.14 -3.51
CA TRP A 135 35.97 -6.73 -3.18
C TRP A 135 37.02 -7.62 -3.88
N SER A 136 36.79 -8.93 -3.94
CA SER A 136 37.66 -9.89 -4.64
C SER A 136 37.72 -9.64 -6.15
N MET A 137 36.58 -9.32 -6.78
CA MET A 137 36.50 -8.98 -8.22
C MET A 137 37.13 -7.62 -8.56
N ALA A 138 37.08 -6.65 -7.65
CA ALA A 138 37.76 -5.36 -7.82
C ALA A 138 39.28 -5.45 -7.64
N SER A 139 39.76 -6.47 -6.92
CA SER A 139 41.20 -6.69 -6.67
C SER A 139 41.91 -7.46 -7.78
N SER A 140 41.17 -8.22 -8.59
CA SER A 140 41.72 -9.08 -9.66
C SER A 140 41.82 -8.40 -11.04
N SER A 141 41.24 -7.21 -11.20
CA SER A 141 41.27 -6.43 -12.45
C SER A 141 42.44 -5.44 -12.55
N GLY A 142 43.35 -5.43 -11.55
CA GLY A 142 44.47 -4.48 -11.45
C GLY A 142 45.87 -5.03 -11.84
N HIS A 143 46.00 -6.25 -12.37
CA HIS A 143 47.31 -6.80 -12.77
C HIS A 143 47.30 -7.22 -14.24
N GLY A 144 47.69 -6.31 -15.12
CA GLY A 144 47.83 -6.63 -16.54
C GLY A 144 48.14 -5.45 -17.45
N ARG A 145 49.07 -4.57 -17.08
CA ARG A 145 49.85 -3.75 -18.02
C ARG A 145 51.19 -3.35 -17.39
N SER A 146 52.23 -4.11 -17.70
CA SER A 146 53.56 -3.59 -18.04
C SER A 146 54.30 -4.63 -18.88
#